data_AF-A0A838R7M5-F1
#
_entry.id   AF-A0A838R7M5-F1
#
_cell.length_a   1.000
_cell.length_b   1.000
_cell.length_c   1.000
_cell.angle_alpha   90.00
_cell.angle_beta   90.00
_cell.angle_gamma   90.00
#
_symmetry.space_group_name_H-M   'P 1'
#
loop_
_entity.id
_entity.type
_entity.pdbx_description
1 polymer ?
#
loop_
_entity_poly.entity_id
_entity_poly.type
_entity_poly.pdbx_seq_one_letter_code
_entity_poly.pdbx_strand_id
1 'polypeptide(L)'
;MHWRNSLTVAVLGWCACGPDPRGRDEAQTEPAAVTDSVLVVGSYTGTMPCADCAGIVTELTLYATPGSGVASRYDLRETYLATAEGDRRVSAAGDWVVLRGSASDSAATVYRLNP
;
A
#
# COMPACT_ATOMS: atom_id res chain seq x y z
N MET A 1 -55.08 -33.84 -6.65
CA MET A 1 -55.19 -34.00 -8.12
C MET A 1 -54.06 -34.89 -8.59
N HIS A 2 -54.43 -36.01 -9.22
CA HIS A 2 -53.51 -36.99 -9.77
C HIS A 2 -52.93 -36.46 -11.08
N TRP A 3 -51.62 -36.53 -11.28
CA TRP A 3 -51.12 -36.86 -12.61
C TRP A 3 -49.93 -37.80 -12.52
N ARG A 4 -50.17 -38.98 -13.09
CA ARG A 4 -49.31 -40.12 -13.29
C ARG A 4 -48.77 -40.00 -14.72
N ASN A 5 -47.46 -40.06 -14.95
CA ASN A 5 -46.97 -40.60 -16.22
C ASN A 5 -45.54 -41.16 -16.10
N SER A 6 -45.49 -42.48 -16.14
CA SER A 6 -44.30 -43.30 -16.33
C SER A 6 -43.78 -43.17 -17.76
N LEU A 7 -42.47 -43.07 -17.94
CA LEU A 7 -41.77 -43.64 -19.10
C LEU A 7 -40.40 -44.15 -18.64
N THR A 8 -40.29 -45.47 -18.57
CA THR A 8 -39.04 -46.23 -18.50
C THR A 8 -38.24 -46.03 -19.78
N VAL A 9 -36.95 -45.69 -19.64
CA VAL A 9 -35.96 -45.79 -20.72
C VAL A 9 -34.74 -46.51 -20.14
N ALA A 10 -34.59 -47.78 -20.52
CA ALA A 10 -33.36 -48.53 -20.35
C ALA A 10 -32.58 -48.42 -21.67
N VAL A 11 -31.40 -47.79 -21.64
CA VAL A 11 -30.43 -47.84 -22.74
C VAL A 11 -29.13 -48.38 -22.17
N LEU A 12 -28.85 -49.62 -22.56
CA LEU A 12 -27.52 -50.25 -22.52
C LEU A 12 -26.72 -49.66 -23.69
N GLY A 13 -25.53 -49.11 -23.44
CA GLY A 13 -24.72 -48.62 -24.54
C GLY A 13 -23.40 -47.95 -24.18
N TRP A 14 -22.34 -48.76 -24.29
CA TRP A 14 -20.98 -48.42 -24.69
C TRP A 14 -20.12 -47.45 -23.85
N CYS A 15 -19.00 -48.01 -23.38
CA CYS A 15 -17.79 -47.29 -23.03
C CYS A 15 -17.33 -46.43 -24.21
N ALA A 16 -17.47 -45.11 -24.09
CA ALA A 16 -16.68 -44.16 -24.84
C ALA A 16 -16.02 -43.20 -23.84
N CYS A 17 -14.71 -43.39 -23.66
CA CYS A 17 -13.82 -42.46 -23.00
C CYS A 17 -13.74 -41.23 -23.92
N GLY A 18 -14.45 -40.15 -23.57
CA GLY A 18 -14.39 -38.86 -24.26
C GLY A 18 -13.87 -37.80 -23.28
N PRO A 19 -12.97 -36.90 -23.71
CA PRO A 19 -12.42 -35.86 -22.85
C PRO A 19 -13.50 -34.85 -22.45
N ASP A 20 -13.57 -34.56 -21.15
CA ASP A 20 -14.47 -33.60 -20.52
C ASP A 20 -14.39 -32.20 -21.18
N PRO A 21 -15.49 -31.64 -21.74
CA PRO A 21 -15.54 -30.25 -22.14
C PRO A 21 -16.28 -29.43 -21.07
N ARG A 22 -15.90 -29.55 -19.80
CA ARG A 22 -16.41 -28.69 -18.71
C ARG A 22 -15.36 -28.40 -17.66
N GLY A 23 -14.20 -27.95 -18.12
CA GLY A 23 -13.50 -26.88 -17.40
C GLY A 23 -14.38 -25.64 -17.45
N ARG A 24 -15.43 -25.63 -16.60
CA ARG A 24 -16.08 -24.40 -16.21
C ARG A 24 -14.99 -23.67 -15.45
N ASP A 25 -14.39 -22.71 -16.12
CA ASP A 25 -13.80 -21.53 -15.52
C ASP A 25 -14.87 -20.98 -14.57
N GLU A 26 -14.92 -21.54 -13.36
CA GLU A 26 -15.46 -20.87 -12.21
C GLU A 26 -14.54 -19.67 -12.09
N ALA A 27 -14.95 -18.59 -12.74
CA ALA A 27 -14.48 -17.25 -12.49
C ALA A 27 -14.52 -17.09 -10.98
N GLN A 28 -13.36 -17.39 -10.38
CA GLN A 28 -13.10 -17.25 -8.98
C GLN A 28 -13.30 -15.76 -8.80
N THR A 29 -14.45 -15.39 -8.24
CA THR A 29 -14.66 -14.05 -7.70
C THR A 29 -13.73 -14.00 -6.51
N GLU A 30 -12.45 -13.83 -6.81
CA GLU A 30 -11.44 -13.42 -5.87
C GLU A 30 -11.97 -12.10 -5.33
N PRO A 31 -12.24 -11.99 -4.02
CA PRO A 31 -12.66 -10.74 -3.45
C PRO A 31 -11.65 -9.70 -3.89
N ALA A 32 -12.08 -8.70 -4.66
CA ALA A 32 -11.25 -7.56 -4.99
C ALA A 32 -10.68 -7.07 -3.66
N ALA A 33 -9.37 -7.29 -3.46
CA ALA A 33 -8.71 -6.88 -2.24
C ALA A 33 -9.03 -5.39 -2.09
N VAL A 34 -9.80 -5.07 -1.06
CA VAL A 34 -10.00 -3.69 -0.61
C VAL A 34 -8.62 -3.23 -0.18
N THR A 35 -7.89 -2.69 -1.16
CA THR A 35 -6.63 -2.02 -0.92
C THR A 35 -7.07 -0.75 -0.22
N ASP A 36 -6.88 -0.70 1.10
CA ASP A 36 -6.92 0.56 1.83
C ASP A 36 -5.95 1.48 1.08
N SER A 37 -6.52 2.38 0.28
CA SER A 37 -5.71 3.16 -0.63
C SER A 37 -4.89 4.11 0.23
N VAL A 38 -3.60 4.24 -0.07
CA VAL A 38 -2.74 5.19 0.62
C VAL A 38 -2.37 6.26 -0.40
N LEU A 39 -2.68 7.53 -0.12
CA LEU A 39 -2.31 8.63 -0.99
C LEU A 39 -0.93 9.15 -0.59
N VAL A 40 0.06 9.00 -1.46
CA VAL A 40 1.38 9.62 -1.27
C VAL A 40 1.29 11.10 -1.64
N VAL A 41 1.56 11.97 -0.68
CA VAL A 41 1.61 13.43 -0.88
C VAL A 41 2.94 13.84 -1.49
N GLY A 42 4.04 13.23 -1.03
CA GLY A 42 5.36 13.48 -1.56
C GLY A 42 6.43 12.60 -0.94
N SER A 43 7.50 12.39 -1.69
CA SER A 43 8.71 11.71 -1.25
C SER A 43 9.90 12.63 -1.42
N TYR A 44 10.69 12.76 -0.36
CA TYR A 44 11.82 13.68 -0.28
C TYR A 44 13.06 12.90 0.11
N THR A 45 14.17 13.18 -0.57
CA THR A 45 15.47 12.60 -0.25
C THR A 45 16.53 13.69 -0.22
N GLY A 46 17.52 13.52 0.64
CA GLY A 46 18.62 14.47 0.75
C GLY A 46 19.68 14.03 1.74
N THR A 47 20.78 14.77 1.78
CA THR A 47 21.83 14.57 2.78
C THR A 47 21.97 15.84 3.60
N MET A 48 21.69 15.74 4.90
CA MET A 48 21.79 16.86 5.84
C MET A 48 23.16 16.88 6.52
N PRO A 49 23.69 18.06 6.88
CA PRO A 49 24.88 18.17 7.72
C PRO A 49 24.69 17.43 9.04
N CYS A 50 25.76 16.78 9.50
CA CYS A 50 25.79 16.07 10.78
C CYS A 50 26.86 16.70 11.68
N ALA A 51 26.60 16.78 12.99
CA ALA A 51 27.52 17.40 13.92
C ALA A 51 28.77 16.55 14.21
N ASP A 52 28.59 15.23 14.27
CA ASP A 52 29.55 14.23 14.73
C ASP A 52 29.69 13.03 13.78
N CYS A 53 29.16 13.15 12.57
CA CYS A 53 29.22 12.11 11.54
C CYS A 53 29.41 12.72 10.14
N ALA A 54 29.64 11.91 9.12
CA ALA A 54 29.93 12.42 7.78
C ALA A 54 28.72 13.06 7.08
N GLY A 55 27.51 12.73 7.53
CA GLY A 55 26.25 13.25 7.00
C GLY A 55 25.07 12.35 7.39
N ILE A 56 23.86 12.87 7.25
CA ILE A 56 22.62 12.12 7.46
C ILE A 56 21.91 11.98 6.13
N VAL A 57 21.86 10.77 5.56
CA VAL A 57 21.03 10.48 4.39
C VAL A 57 19.59 10.31 4.87
N THR A 58 18.72 11.20 4.45
CA THR A 58 17.33 11.28 4.88
C THR A 58 16.39 10.94 3.75
N GLU A 59 15.41 10.10 4.03
CA GLU A 59 14.34 9.69 3.12
C GLU A 59 13.01 9.84 3.86
N LEU A 60 12.12 10.70 3.36
CA LEU A 60 10.84 11.01 3.97
C LEU A 60 9.73 10.79 2.96
N THR A 61 8.69 10.05 3.36
CA THR A 61 7.44 9.95 2.60
C THR A 61 6.29 10.46 3.46
N LEU A 62 5.49 11.37 2.89
CA LEU A 62 4.28 11.90 3.50
C LEU A 62 3.05 11.25 2.87
N TYR A 63 2.11 10.83 3.70
CA TYR A 63 0.86 10.21 3.27
C TYR A 63 -0.35 11.02 3.72
N ALA A 64 -1.42 10.91 2.96
CA ALA A 64 -2.74 11.47 3.25
C ALA A 64 -3.83 10.41 3.08
N THR A 65 -4.98 10.67 3.68
CA THR A 65 -6.18 9.86 3.47
C THR A 65 -6.72 10.08 2.05
N PRO A 66 -6.96 9.02 1.25
CA PRO A 66 -7.56 9.17 -0.07
C PRO A 66 -8.93 9.84 -0.01
N GLY A 67 -9.27 10.58 -1.07
CA GLY A 67 -10.54 11.30 -1.18
C GLY A 67 -10.58 12.61 -0.40
N SER A 68 -10.15 12.64 0.87
CA SER A 68 -10.14 13.86 1.68
C SER A 68 -8.85 14.68 1.53
N GLY A 69 -7.71 14.02 1.22
CA GLY A 69 -6.41 14.66 1.15
C GLY A 69 -5.88 15.13 2.52
N VAL A 70 -6.53 14.72 3.61
CA VAL A 70 -6.13 15.07 4.97
C VAL A 70 -4.82 14.35 5.30
N ALA A 71 -3.87 15.08 5.88
CA ALA A 71 -2.59 14.52 6.34
C ALA A 71 -2.84 13.33 7.27
N SER A 72 -2.15 12.23 7.00
CA SER A 72 -2.28 10.98 7.74
C SER A 72 -0.96 10.71 8.48
N ARG A 73 -0.10 9.88 7.91
CA ARG A 73 1.17 9.47 8.49
C ARG A 73 2.35 9.96 7.66
N TYR A 74 3.54 10.02 8.24
CA TYR A 74 4.80 10.02 7.53
C TYR A 74 5.62 8.76 7.87
N ASP A 75 6.50 8.37 6.95
CA ASP A 75 7.59 7.45 7.22
C ASP A 75 8.92 8.15 6.93
N LEU A 76 9.83 8.12 7.90
CA LEU A 76 11.15 8.74 7.85
C LEU A 76 12.22 7.66 8.06
N ARG A 77 13.26 7.68 7.21
CA ARG A 77 14.47 6.90 7.37
C ARG A 77 15.68 7.82 7.33
N GLU A 78 16.55 7.66 8.31
CA GLU A 78 17.78 8.41 8.43
C GLU A 78 18.95 7.44 8.55
N THR A 79 19.98 7.63 7.73
CA THR A 79 21.23 6.88 7.80
C THR A 79 22.35 7.84 8.17
N TYR A 80 22.85 7.73 9.39
CA TYR A 80 24.01 8.44 9.91
C TYR A 80 25.26 7.76 9.38
N LEU A 81 26.04 8.48 8.57
CA LEU A 81 27.20 7.93 7.88
C LEU A 81 28.47 8.02 8.72
N ALA A 82 29.27 6.96 8.73
CA ALA A 82 30.57 6.89 9.39
C ALA A 82 30.54 7.36 10.86
N THR A 83 29.59 6.86 11.66
CA THR A 83 29.64 7.01 13.12
C THR A 83 30.79 6.18 13.70
N ALA A 84 31.05 6.28 15.01
CA ALA A 84 32.11 5.52 15.66
C ALA A 84 32.00 4.00 15.45
N GLU A 85 30.78 3.48 15.32
CA GLU A 85 30.47 2.07 15.08
C GLU A 85 30.17 1.73 13.61
N GLY A 86 30.35 2.67 12.69
CA GLY A 86 30.00 2.54 11.27
C GLY A 86 28.71 3.26 10.90
N ASP A 87 28.05 2.86 9.80
CA ASP A 87 26.79 3.48 9.40
C ASP A 87 25.65 3.04 10.33
N ARG A 88 24.90 4.01 10.88
CA ARG A 88 23.76 3.75 11.76
C ARG A 88 22.47 4.19 11.10
N ARG A 89 21.52 3.28 10.97
CA ARG A 89 20.18 3.58 10.43
C ARG A 89 19.14 3.67 11.51
N VAL A 90 18.30 4.69 11.43
CA VAL A 90 17.15 4.93 12.30
C VAL A 90 15.92 5.16 11.43
N SER A 91 14.77 4.65 11.88
CA SER A 91 13.48 4.88 11.22
C SER A 91 12.50 5.46 12.23
N ALA A 92 11.67 6.39 11.76
CA ALA A 92 10.61 7.00 12.54
C ALA A 92 9.33 7.09 11.70
N ALA A 93 8.19 7.12 12.38
CA ALA A 93 6.90 7.33 11.75
C ALA A 93 5.93 7.93 12.75
N GLY A 94 4.94 8.67 12.24
CA GLY A 94 3.94 9.34 13.06
C GLY A 94 3.07 10.26 12.23
N ASP A 95 2.36 11.16 12.89
CA ASP A 95 1.48 12.12 12.24
C ASP A 95 2.24 13.36 11.76
N TRP A 96 1.65 14.10 10.82
CA TRP A 96 2.20 15.35 10.32
C TRP A 96 1.10 16.36 9.96
N VAL A 97 1.47 17.65 9.88
CA VAL A 97 0.55 18.74 9.51
C VAL A 97 1.22 19.72 8.54
N VAL A 98 0.39 20.49 7.82
CA VAL A 98 0.82 21.62 7.00
C VAL A 98 0.63 22.92 7.77
N LEU A 99 1.69 23.72 7.85
CA LEU A 99 1.67 25.09 8.34
C LEU A 99 1.95 26.06 7.19
N ARG A 100 1.52 27.32 7.36
CA ARG A 100 1.79 28.41 6.43
C ARG A 100 2.73 29.42 7.05
N GLY A 101 3.69 29.86 6.25
CA GLY A 101 4.76 30.76 6.64
C GLY A 101 5.84 30.09 7.50
N SER A 102 6.95 30.79 7.58
CA SER A 102 8.12 30.53 8.41
C SER A 102 8.69 31.87 8.88
N ALA A 103 9.67 31.84 9.78
CA ALA A 103 10.31 33.08 10.26
C ALA A 103 11.00 33.87 9.14
N SER A 104 11.49 33.19 8.10
CA SER A 104 12.21 33.81 6.98
C SER A 104 11.36 34.05 5.74
N ASP A 105 10.21 33.36 5.62
CA ASP A 105 9.31 33.48 4.46
C ASP A 105 7.87 33.22 4.90
N SER A 106 7.02 34.26 4.85
CA SER A 106 5.60 34.18 5.20
C SER A 106 4.74 33.39 4.20
N ALA A 107 5.20 33.19 2.97
CA ALA A 107 4.48 32.43 1.95
C ALA A 107 4.83 30.92 1.96
N ALA A 108 5.84 30.52 2.73
CA ALA A 108 6.31 29.13 2.79
C ALA A 108 5.19 28.15 3.16
N THR A 109 5.26 26.94 2.59
CA THR A 109 4.48 25.79 3.05
C THR A 109 5.42 24.91 3.87
N VAL A 110 5.07 24.67 5.13
CA VAL A 110 5.93 23.93 6.07
C VAL A 110 5.24 22.64 6.47
N TYR A 111 5.89 21.51 6.21
CA TYR A 111 5.46 20.19 6.66
C TYR A 111 6.07 19.93 8.04
N ARG A 112 5.26 19.85 9.10
CA ARG A 112 5.72 19.59 10.46
C ARG A 112 5.43 18.14 10.83
N LEU A 113 6.48 17.38 11.13
CA LEU A 113 6.41 16.00 11.60
C LEU A 113 6.28 15.97 13.13
N ASN A 114 5.55 14.99 13.68
CA ASN A 114 5.30 14.85 15.13
C ASN A 114 4.86 16.18 15.80
N PRO A 115 3.75 16.76 15.35
CA PRO A 115 3.33 18.11 15.72
C PRO A 115 2.86 18.29 17.15
#